data_AF-A0A0F9T8T7-F1
#
_entry.id   AF-A0A0F9T8T7-F1
#
_cell.length_a   1.000
_cell.length_b   1.000
_cell.length_c   1.000
_cell.angle_alpha   90.00
_cell.angle_beta   90.00
_cell.angle_gamma   90.00
#
_symmetry.space_group_name_H-M   'P 1'
#
loop_
_entity.id
_entity.type
_entity.pdbx_description
1 polymer ?
#
loop_
_entity_poly.entity_id
_entity_poly.type
_entity_poly.pdbx_seq_one_letter_code
_entity_poly.pdbx_strand_id
1 'polypeptide(L)'
;MAVRVWDGDTDTDWATAANWTGDALPVADDEVVFDSRQVTKPTTGMTDGGVGHSGKDTACTFDLLHFKEGYTGGIGTAALPCICSPDTIIIEGTGTYHINVGKNDQSTNTTVGKVIINNSSATVYLYSNCNDGANVAEFTDVYLLAGTLYLAFYSADTDDQGCSVANLYVMPKNNKASNTTVIIEKDAYDVLNSQATNIYMANGTLTTDSQVGTFHIYNGIVNYGTDLGGSPEADLNITLLVMHGGMFNWYPDDSGTPTITTAWLFGKSRFLADATTNDDRAKTITTIYTFGGSIFNIDNNKANITITNWYDYGAAITIGSHGKLALTYDQP
;
A
#
# COMPACT_ATOMS: atom_id res chain seq x y z
N MET A 1 -30.34 -3.13 -2.89
CA MET A 1 -29.77 -2.60 -1.64
C MET A 1 -30.55 -3.07 -0.43
N ALA A 2 -30.23 -4.29 -0.01
CA ALA A 2 -30.49 -4.80 1.32
C ALA A 2 -29.18 -4.79 2.13
N VAL A 3 -29.31 -4.87 3.46
CA VAL A 3 -28.16 -5.14 4.33
C VAL A 3 -28.12 -6.64 4.59
N ARG A 4 -27.01 -7.28 4.23
CA ARG A 4 -26.76 -8.71 4.45
C ARG A 4 -25.71 -8.84 5.53
N VAL A 5 -26.08 -9.48 6.62
CA VAL A 5 -25.14 -9.75 7.71
C VAL A 5 -24.78 -11.22 7.74
N TRP A 6 -23.49 -11.46 7.91
CA TRP A 6 -22.97 -12.81 8.11
C TRP A 6 -23.44 -13.38 9.44
N ASP A 7 -24.23 -14.43 9.37
CA ASP A 7 -24.63 -15.24 10.51
C ASP A 7 -23.73 -16.50 10.59
N GLY A 8 -23.23 -17.08 9.49
CA GLY A 8 -22.25 -18.18 9.56
C GLY A 8 -22.68 -19.39 10.42
N ASP A 9 -23.99 -19.60 10.57
CA ASP A 9 -24.59 -20.53 11.52
C ASP A 9 -24.51 -21.99 11.06
N THR A 10 -24.26 -22.24 9.76
CA THR A 10 -24.31 -23.60 9.17
C THR A 10 -22.95 -24.16 8.80
N ASP A 11 -22.11 -23.36 8.13
CA ASP A 11 -20.75 -23.72 7.74
C ASP A 11 -19.90 -22.46 7.50
N THR A 12 -18.69 -22.60 6.95
CA THR A 12 -17.79 -21.48 6.63
C THR A 12 -17.82 -21.07 5.15
N ASP A 13 -18.85 -21.50 4.41
CA ASP A 13 -19.01 -21.23 2.99
C ASP A 13 -19.82 -19.95 2.75
N TRP A 14 -19.18 -18.95 2.13
CA TRP A 14 -19.80 -17.70 1.74
C TRP A 14 -21.02 -17.90 0.82
N ALA A 15 -21.01 -18.95 0.01
CA ALA A 15 -22.06 -19.25 -0.97
C ALA A 15 -23.26 -20.01 -0.38
N THR A 16 -23.25 -20.35 0.92
CA THR A 16 -24.39 -20.94 1.61
C THR A 16 -25.35 -19.84 2.07
N ALA A 17 -26.54 -19.78 1.46
CA ALA A 17 -27.53 -18.73 1.73
C ALA A 17 -27.97 -18.65 3.21
N ALA A 18 -28.02 -19.80 3.90
CA ALA A 18 -28.37 -19.90 5.32
C ALA A 18 -27.31 -19.30 6.28
N ASN A 19 -26.11 -18.96 5.78
CA ASN A 19 -25.11 -18.22 6.56
C ASN A 19 -25.33 -16.70 6.53
N TRP A 20 -26.41 -16.23 5.88
CA TRP A 20 -26.71 -14.82 5.72
C TRP A 20 -28.11 -14.49 6.25
N THR A 21 -28.25 -13.29 6.80
CA THR A 21 -29.54 -12.81 7.29
C THR A 21 -30.64 -12.89 6.23
N GLY A 22 -31.73 -13.59 6.56
CA GLY A 22 -32.87 -13.79 5.67
C GLY A 22 -32.69 -14.93 4.66
N ASP A 23 -31.74 -15.84 4.92
CA ASP A 23 -31.45 -17.03 4.11
C ASP A 23 -31.19 -16.68 2.63
N ALA A 24 -30.48 -15.58 2.38
CA ALA A 24 -30.24 -15.07 1.05
C ALA A 24 -28.84 -14.47 0.90
N LEU A 25 -28.16 -14.86 -0.19
CA LEU A 25 -26.82 -14.39 -0.53
C LEU A 25 -26.79 -12.88 -0.81
N PRO A 26 -25.67 -12.21 -0.49
CA PRO A 26 -25.37 -10.89 -1.02
C PRO A 26 -25.38 -10.86 -2.54
N VAL A 27 -25.95 -9.78 -3.07
CA VAL A 27 -25.96 -9.46 -4.50
C VAL A 27 -25.39 -8.06 -4.73
N ALA A 28 -25.29 -7.64 -6.00
CA ALA A 28 -24.87 -6.29 -6.36
C ALA A 28 -25.62 -5.21 -5.59
N ASP A 29 -24.92 -4.13 -5.26
CA ASP A 29 -25.47 -2.96 -4.55
C ASP A 29 -26.05 -3.27 -3.15
N ASP A 30 -25.83 -4.47 -2.59
CA ASP A 30 -26.13 -4.73 -1.18
C ASP A 30 -24.99 -4.19 -0.30
N GLU A 31 -25.31 -3.97 0.98
CA GLU A 31 -24.30 -3.78 2.02
C GLU A 31 -24.01 -5.13 2.68
N VAL A 32 -22.74 -5.53 2.70
CA VAL A 32 -22.27 -6.75 3.35
C VAL A 32 -21.61 -6.41 4.67
N VAL A 33 -22.14 -6.94 5.76
CA VAL A 33 -21.69 -6.63 7.11
C VAL A 33 -21.24 -7.89 7.83
N PHE A 34 -20.12 -7.78 8.52
CA PHE A 34 -19.65 -8.72 9.54
C PHE A 34 -19.68 -7.99 10.88
N ASP A 35 -20.41 -8.53 11.85
CA ASP A 35 -20.51 -7.94 13.18
C ASP A 35 -20.22 -8.97 14.27
N SER A 36 -20.46 -8.61 15.53
CA SER A 36 -20.11 -9.47 16.67
C SER A 36 -21.09 -10.62 16.93
N ARG A 37 -22.15 -10.78 16.12
CA ARG A 37 -23.09 -11.90 16.31
C ARG A 37 -22.37 -13.22 16.16
N GLN A 38 -21.54 -13.32 15.14
CA GLN A 38 -20.85 -14.54 14.75
C GLN A 38 -19.43 -14.21 14.27
N VAL A 39 -18.46 -14.90 14.86
CA VAL A 39 -17.02 -14.67 14.60
C VAL A 39 -16.38 -15.79 13.79
N THR A 40 -17.19 -16.77 13.38
CA THR A 40 -16.76 -17.82 12.46
C THR A 40 -16.42 -17.19 11.11
N LYS A 41 -15.15 -17.30 10.74
CA LYS A 41 -14.58 -16.74 9.52
C LYS A 41 -15.07 -17.50 8.28
N PRO A 42 -15.57 -16.83 7.22
CA PRO A 42 -15.74 -17.45 5.91
C PRO A 42 -14.36 -17.83 5.34
N THR A 43 -14.22 -19.09 4.91
CA THR A 43 -12.96 -19.62 4.35
C THR A 43 -13.11 -20.20 2.94
N THR A 44 -14.34 -20.44 2.50
CA THR A 44 -14.66 -21.01 1.18
C THR A 44 -15.80 -20.23 0.52
N GLY A 45 -16.05 -20.49 -0.77
CA GLY A 45 -17.18 -19.90 -1.51
C GLY A 45 -17.00 -18.46 -1.99
N MET A 46 -15.87 -17.83 -1.66
CA MET A 46 -15.51 -16.45 -2.04
C MET A 46 -14.68 -16.41 -3.34
N THR A 47 -14.92 -17.36 -4.25
CA THR A 47 -14.11 -17.58 -5.46
C THR A 47 -14.66 -16.87 -6.69
N ASP A 48 -13.76 -16.66 -7.64
CA ASP A 48 -14.00 -16.10 -8.96
C ASP A 48 -14.76 -17.07 -9.90
N GLY A 49 -16.02 -17.37 -9.58
CA GLY A 49 -16.92 -18.02 -10.55
C GLY A 49 -16.74 -19.52 -10.79
N GLY A 50 -16.12 -20.27 -9.88
CA GLY A 50 -15.99 -21.73 -10.01
C GLY A 50 -17.23 -22.53 -9.60
N VAL A 51 -18.01 -22.95 -10.61
CA VAL A 51 -19.15 -23.92 -10.64
C VAL A 51 -20.48 -23.46 -10.01
N GLY A 52 -21.39 -22.95 -10.86
CA GLY A 52 -22.80 -22.70 -10.51
C GLY A 52 -23.20 -21.23 -10.60
N HIS A 53 -23.20 -20.69 -11.82
CA HIS A 53 -23.66 -19.35 -12.13
C HIS A 53 -25.15 -19.19 -11.76
N SER A 54 -25.40 -18.54 -10.62
CA SER A 54 -26.65 -17.83 -10.34
C SER A 54 -26.28 -16.41 -9.91
N GLY A 55 -26.25 -15.49 -10.89
CA GLY A 55 -26.28 -14.04 -10.65
C GLY A 55 -24.98 -13.33 -10.24
N LYS A 56 -23.79 -13.85 -10.56
CA LYS A 56 -22.52 -13.40 -9.95
C LYS A 56 -21.59 -12.49 -10.77
N ASP A 57 -21.95 -12.08 -12.00
CA ASP A 57 -21.18 -11.02 -12.69
C ASP A 57 -21.27 -9.66 -11.95
N THR A 58 -22.27 -9.49 -11.07
CA THR A 58 -22.53 -8.27 -10.31
C THR A 58 -22.46 -8.48 -8.79
N ALA A 59 -22.42 -9.72 -8.30
CA ALA A 59 -22.35 -10.01 -6.86
C ALA A 59 -20.96 -9.77 -6.25
N CYS A 60 -20.02 -9.24 -7.03
CA CYS A 60 -18.74 -8.72 -6.56
C CYS A 60 -18.76 -7.20 -6.37
N THR A 61 -19.80 -6.47 -6.81
CA THR A 61 -19.88 -5.01 -6.70
C THR A 61 -20.87 -4.60 -5.62
N PHE A 62 -20.52 -4.83 -4.35
CA PHE A 62 -21.32 -4.37 -3.22
C PHE A 62 -21.20 -2.85 -3.07
N ASP A 63 -22.20 -2.20 -2.47
CA ASP A 63 -22.02 -0.80 -2.05
C ASP A 63 -21.01 -0.72 -0.89
N LEU A 64 -21.07 -1.69 0.03
CA LEU A 64 -20.26 -1.72 1.23
C LEU A 64 -19.83 -3.14 1.60
N LEU A 65 -18.57 -3.30 2.01
CA LEU A 65 -18.07 -4.43 2.78
C LEU A 65 -17.54 -3.92 4.14
N HIS A 66 -18.26 -4.20 5.23
CA HIS A 66 -17.96 -3.65 6.57
C HIS A 66 -17.73 -4.74 7.61
N PHE A 67 -16.52 -4.78 8.17
CA PHE A 67 -16.17 -5.59 9.34
C PHE A 67 -16.18 -4.71 10.59
N LYS A 68 -17.24 -4.77 11.39
CA LYS A 68 -17.45 -3.91 12.56
C LYS A 68 -16.48 -4.20 13.70
N GLU A 69 -16.32 -3.24 14.62
CA GLU A 69 -15.37 -3.28 15.74
C GLU A 69 -15.40 -4.58 16.57
N GLY A 70 -16.58 -5.17 16.77
CA GLY A 70 -16.74 -6.40 17.54
C GLY A 70 -16.48 -7.70 16.77
N TYR A 71 -16.25 -7.66 15.47
CA TYR A 71 -15.96 -8.85 14.66
C TYR A 71 -14.47 -9.23 14.77
N THR A 72 -14.19 -10.48 15.10
CA THR A 72 -12.81 -10.97 15.31
C THR A 72 -12.39 -12.07 14.33
N GLY A 73 -13.29 -12.52 13.46
CA GLY A 73 -13.06 -13.69 12.59
C GLY A 73 -12.10 -13.44 11.44
N GLY A 74 -12.11 -12.25 10.83
CA GLY A 74 -11.39 -11.96 9.58
C GLY A 74 -12.13 -12.45 8.33
N ILE A 75 -11.45 -12.53 7.19
CA ILE A 75 -12.04 -13.06 5.93
C ILE A 75 -10.95 -13.62 5.01
N GLY A 76 -11.27 -14.70 4.28
CA GLY A 76 -10.38 -15.25 3.25
C GLY A 76 -9.06 -15.79 3.78
N THR A 77 -8.23 -16.34 2.92
CA THR A 77 -6.85 -16.73 3.25
C THR A 77 -5.93 -16.29 2.11
N ALA A 78 -4.61 -16.37 2.28
CA ALA A 78 -3.69 -16.11 1.19
C ALA A 78 -4.02 -17.00 -0.04
N ALA A 79 -4.27 -18.29 0.16
CA ALA A 79 -4.58 -19.23 -0.92
C ALA A 79 -6.00 -19.10 -1.50
N LEU A 80 -6.93 -18.53 -0.73
CA LEU A 80 -8.34 -18.34 -1.10
C LEU A 80 -8.81 -16.98 -0.57
N PRO A 81 -8.38 -15.87 -1.19
CA PRO A 81 -8.79 -14.54 -0.74
C PRO A 81 -10.27 -14.31 -1.02
N CYS A 82 -10.86 -13.32 -0.35
CA CYS A 82 -12.21 -12.86 -0.67
C CYS A 82 -12.17 -12.04 -1.95
N ILE A 83 -12.69 -12.59 -3.05
CA ILE A 83 -12.71 -11.92 -4.34
C ILE A 83 -13.97 -11.06 -4.44
N CYS A 84 -13.81 -9.74 -4.36
CA CYS A 84 -14.89 -8.76 -4.47
C CYS A 84 -14.35 -7.38 -4.87
N SER A 85 -15.21 -6.51 -5.38
CA SER A 85 -14.92 -5.13 -5.79
C SER A 85 -16.02 -4.18 -5.30
N PRO A 86 -16.21 -4.05 -3.96
CA PRO A 86 -17.20 -3.15 -3.40
C PRO A 86 -16.81 -1.68 -3.61
N ASP A 87 -17.78 -0.77 -3.62
CA ASP A 87 -17.48 0.68 -3.71
C ASP A 87 -16.70 1.17 -2.48
N THR A 88 -17.05 0.65 -1.30
CA THR A 88 -16.37 0.96 -0.04
C THR A 88 -16.06 -0.29 0.81
N ILE A 89 -14.86 -0.32 1.40
CA ILE A 89 -14.45 -1.30 2.41
C ILE A 89 -14.18 -0.59 3.73
N ILE A 90 -14.75 -1.09 4.83
CA ILE A 90 -14.49 -0.59 6.19
C ILE A 90 -14.07 -1.77 7.10
N ILE A 91 -12.90 -1.66 7.71
CA ILE A 91 -12.33 -2.67 8.61
C ILE A 91 -12.11 -2.03 9.98
N GLU A 92 -12.99 -2.37 10.92
CA GLU A 92 -12.91 -1.99 12.34
C GLU A 92 -12.72 -3.21 13.24
N GLY A 93 -12.98 -4.44 12.76
CA GLY A 93 -12.75 -5.67 13.52
C GLY A 93 -11.27 -6.06 13.61
N THR A 94 -10.92 -6.97 14.52
CA THR A 94 -9.51 -7.33 14.84
C THR A 94 -8.94 -8.50 14.03
N GLY A 95 -9.68 -9.03 13.05
CA GLY A 95 -9.30 -10.24 12.33
C GLY A 95 -8.15 -10.05 11.33
N THR A 96 -7.86 -11.13 10.58
CA THR A 96 -7.00 -11.08 9.39
C THR A 96 -7.86 -11.15 8.13
N TYR A 97 -7.68 -10.18 7.24
CA TYR A 97 -8.51 -9.98 6.06
C TYR A 97 -7.66 -10.13 4.80
N HIS A 98 -7.99 -11.10 3.96
CA HIS A 98 -7.41 -11.26 2.63
C HIS A 98 -8.49 -10.90 1.61
N ILE A 99 -8.35 -9.74 0.97
CA ILE A 99 -9.33 -9.20 0.03
C ILE A 99 -8.64 -8.97 -1.31
N ASN A 100 -9.19 -9.57 -2.36
CA ASN A 100 -8.68 -9.45 -3.71
C ASN A 100 -9.73 -8.76 -4.58
N VAL A 101 -9.31 -7.71 -5.29
CA VAL A 101 -10.16 -6.92 -6.17
C VAL A 101 -9.98 -7.37 -7.61
N GLY A 102 -11.10 -7.37 -8.32
CA GLY A 102 -11.15 -7.86 -9.68
C GLY A 102 -11.21 -9.38 -9.79
N LYS A 103 -11.46 -9.85 -11.00
CA LYS A 103 -11.53 -11.28 -11.35
C LYS A 103 -10.33 -11.68 -12.20
N ASN A 104 -9.97 -12.95 -12.19
CA ASN A 104 -8.82 -13.49 -12.92
C ASN A 104 -8.99 -13.34 -14.44
N ASP A 105 -10.23 -13.36 -14.95
CA ASP A 105 -10.56 -13.21 -16.37
C ASP A 105 -11.15 -11.82 -16.69
N GLN A 106 -10.75 -10.80 -15.93
CA GLN A 106 -11.29 -9.46 -16.06
C GLN A 106 -10.92 -8.83 -17.41
N SER A 107 -11.95 -8.34 -18.12
CA SER A 107 -11.82 -7.76 -19.46
C SER A 107 -12.02 -6.24 -19.51
N THR A 108 -12.28 -5.62 -18.36
CA THR A 108 -12.49 -4.18 -18.20
C THR A 108 -11.91 -3.76 -16.86
N ASN A 109 -11.44 -2.52 -16.69
CA ASN A 109 -11.00 -2.02 -15.39
C ASN A 109 -12.09 -2.12 -14.31
N THR A 110 -11.68 -2.26 -13.05
CA THR A 110 -12.56 -2.20 -11.87
C THR A 110 -11.90 -1.36 -10.79
N THR A 111 -12.71 -0.86 -9.86
CA THR A 111 -12.24 0.07 -8.84
C THR A 111 -12.96 -0.18 -7.53
N VAL A 112 -12.20 -0.12 -6.44
CA VAL A 112 -12.72 0.10 -5.09
C VAL A 112 -12.42 1.55 -4.73
N GLY A 113 -13.48 2.36 -4.64
CA GLY A 113 -13.33 3.80 -4.45
C GLY A 113 -12.69 4.15 -3.11
N LYS A 114 -12.98 3.38 -2.05
CA LYS A 114 -12.49 3.69 -0.71
C LYS A 114 -12.25 2.47 0.17
N VAL A 115 -11.13 2.45 0.87
CA VAL A 115 -10.82 1.49 1.94
C VAL A 115 -10.49 2.24 3.23
N ILE A 116 -11.09 1.86 4.35
CA ILE A 116 -10.78 2.40 5.67
C ILE A 116 -10.40 1.26 6.61
N ILE A 117 -9.20 1.33 7.19
CA ILE A 117 -8.70 0.37 8.17
C ILE A 117 -8.47 1.11 9.48
N ASN A 118 -9.25 0.75 10.51
CA ASN A 118 -9.36 1.51 11.75
C ASN A 118 -9.36 0.60 12.99
N ASN A 119 -8.47 -0.40 13.01
CA ASN A 119 -8.23 -1.21 14.21
C ASN A 119 -6.76 -1.63 14.31
N SER A 120 -6.10 -1.29 15.42
CA SER A 120 -4.67 -1.55 15.62
C SER A 120 -4.28 -3.02 15.64
N SER A 121 -5.25 -3.92 15.80
CA SER A 121 -5.05 -5.37 15.78
C SER A 121 -5.46 -6.02 14.46
N ALA A 122 -6.03 -5.26 13.52
CA ALA A 122 -6.34 -5.78 12.19
C ALA A 122 -5.06 -6.02 11.38
N THR A 123 -5.04 -7.13 10.67
CA THR A 123 -4.06 -7.39 9.61
C THR A 123 -4.80 -7.50 8.29
N VAL A 124 -4.49 -6.63 7.34
CA VAL A 124 -5.20 -6.52 6.07
C VAL A 124 -4.22 -6.76 4.94
N TYR A 125 -4.57 -7.68 4.05
CA TYR A 125 -3.90 -7.90 2.79
C TYR A 125 -4.86 -7.51 1.67
N LEU A 126 -4.44 -6.53 0.87
CA LEU A 126 -5.17 -6.13 -0.34
C LEU A 126 -4.40 -6.62 -1.56
N TYR A 127 -5.11 -7.32 -2.42
CA TYR A 127 -4.60 -7.91 -3.66
C TYR A 127 -5.40 -7.39 -4.85
N SER A 128 -4.84 -7.56 -6.03
CA SER A 128 -5.53 -7.40 -7.29
C SER A 128 -5.31 -8.65 -8.14
N ASN A 129 -6.37 -9.16 -8.79
CA ASN A 129 -6.27 -10.20 -9.81
C ASN A 129 -5.93 -9.65 -11.19
N CYS A 130 -5.79 -8.32 -11.30
CA CYS A 130 -5.56 -7.66 -12.57
C CYS A 130 -4.81 -6.35 -12.37
N ASN A 131 -3.53 -6.34 -12.72
CA ASN A 131 -2.73 -5.11 -12.76
C ASN A 131 -1.64 -5.30 -13.82
N ASP A 132 -2.04 -5.19 -15.08
CA ASP A 132 -1.17 -5.43 -16.21
C ASP A 132 -1.32 -4.34 -17.29
N GLY A 133 -0.65 -4.53 -18.43
CA GLY A 133 -0.72 -3.59 -19.57
C GLY A 133 -2.06 -3.58 -20.32
N ALA A 134 -3.06 -4.38 -19.92
CA ALA A 134 -4.37 -4.45 -20.55
C ALA A 134 -5.49 -3.94 -19.64
N ASN A 135 -5.48 -4.29 -18.36
CA ASN A 135 -6.53 -3.96 -17.41
C ASN A 135 -5.98 -3.75 -15.99
N VAL A 136 -6.73 -2.97 -15.19
CA VAL A 136 -6.39 -2.66 -13.80
C VAL A 136 -7.59 -2.83 -12.88
N ALA A 137 -7.35 -3.45 -11.74
CA ALA A 137 -8.15 -3.43 -10.53
C ALA A 137 -7.47 -2.47 -9.52
N GLU A 138 -8.09 -1.31 -9.32
CA GLU A 138 -7.54 -0.21 -8.52
C GLU A 138 -8.23 -0.05 -7.16
N PHE A 139 -7.44 0.20 -6.12
CA PHE A 139 -7.92 0.86 -4.90
C PHE A 139 -7.65 2.37 -5.01
N THR A 140 -8.68 3.19 -5.17
CA THR A 140 -8.48 4.62 -5.40
C THR A 140 -7.96 5.31 -4.14
N ASP A 141 -8.69 5.23 -3.02
CA ASP A 141 -8.26 5.82 -1.76
C ASP A 141 -8.19 4.78 -0.63
N VAL A 142 -6.99 4.57 -0.08
CA VAL A 142 -6.76 3.68 1.06
C VAL A 142 -6.38 4.49 2.31
N TYR A 143 -7.23 4.46 3.33
CA TYR A 143 -7.04 5.14 4.60
C TYR A 143 -6.63 4.15 5.70
N LEU A 144 -5.37 4.17 6.11
CA LEU A 144 -4.89 3.40 7.26
C LEU A 144 -4.85 4.29 8.51
N LEU A 145 -5.86 4.15 9.36
CA LEU A 145 -6.00 4.85 10.64
C LEU A 145 -5.48 4.02 11.81
N ALA A 146 -5.59 2.70 11.75
CA ALA A 146 -4.95 1.77 12.66
C ALA A 146 -4.94 0.36 12.03
N GLY A 147 -3.87 -0.42 12.25
CA GLY A 147 -3.70 -1.79 11.80
C GLY A 147 -2.38 -2.00 11.05
N THR A 148 -2.20 -3.20 10.53
CA THR A 148 -1.13 -3.53 9.58
C THR A 148 -1.75 -3.76 8.20
N LEU A 149 -1.23 -3.04 7.21
CA LEU A 149 -1.63 -3.16 5.80
C LEU A 149 -0.48 -3.76 4.99
N TYR A 150 -0.81 -4.79 4.22
CA TYR A 150 0.03 -5.38 3.20
C TYR A 150 -0.58 -5.12 1.83
N LEU A 151 0.22 -4.56 0.93
CA LEU A 151 -0.12 -4.35 -0.49
C LEU A 151 0.82 -5.19 -1.33
N ALA A 152 0.26 -5.81 -2.38
CA ALA A 152 1.03 -6.56 -3.39
C ALA A 152 2.03 -7.55 -2.78
N PHE A 153 1.51 -8.41 -1.90
CA PHE A 153 2.29 -9.31 -1.03
C PHE A 153 2.38 -10.74 -1.61
N TYR A 154 3.61 -11.27 -1.76
CA TYR A 154 4.00 -12.41 -2.63
C TYR A 154 3.68 -13.83 -2.10
N SER A 155 2.77 -14.01 -1.13
CA SER A 155 2.61 -15.35 -0.51
C SER A 155 1.65 -16.31 -1.21
N ALA A 156 0.94 -15.89 -2.27
CA ALA A 156 -0.20 -16.64 -2.80
C ALA A 156 -0.15 -16.96 -4.29
N ASP A 157 0.48 -16.12 -5.11
CA ASP A 157 0.48 -16.30 -6.57
C ASP A 157 1.90 -16.18 -7.12
N THR A 158 2.25 -17.08 -8.03
CA THR A 158 3.54 -17.07 -8.73
C THR A 158 3.56 -16.05 -9.86
N ASP A 159 2.39 -15.55 -10.25
CA ASP A 159 2.27 -14.51 -11.25
C ASP A 159 2.35 -13.14 -10.59
N ASP A 160 3.25 -12.35 -11.16
CA ASP A 160 3.80 -11.05 -10.77
C ASP A 160 2.77 -9.91 -10.70
N GLN A 161 1.63 -10.15 -10.08
CA GLN A 161 0.50 -9.24 -10.12
C GLN A 161 0.55 -8.35 -8.88
N GLY A 162 1.26 -7.23 -9.01
CA GLY A 162 1.16 -6.11 -8.07
C GLY A 162 -0.28 -5.63 -7.89
N CYS A 163 -0.51 -4.54 -7.17
CA CYS A 163 -1.85 -3.98 -7.01
C CYS A 163 -1.88 -2.50 -7.34
N SER A 164 -2.90 -2.02 -8.07
CA SER A 164 -2.98 -0.58 -8.30
C SER A 164 -3.58 0.13 -7.09
N VAL A 165 -2.85 1.11 -6.56
CA VAL A 165 -3.31 2.01 -5.50
C VAL A 165 -3.09 3.44 -5.97
N ALA A 166 -4.14 4.25 -6.10
CA ALA A 166 -3.93 5.64 -6.53
C ALA A 166 -3.41 6.51 -5.38
N ASN A 167 -4.08 6.46 -4.21
CA ASN A 167 -3.74 7.24 -3.04
C ASN A 167 -3.73 6.38 -1.77
N LEU A 168 -2.59 6.35 -1.07
CA LEU A 168 -2.42 5.76 0.24
C LEU A 168 -2.28 6.84 1.32
N TYR A 169 -3.19 6.86 2.28
CA TYR A 169 -3.17 7.77 3.42
C TYR A 169 -2.85 7.01 4.71
N VAL A 170 -1.63 7.19 5.24
CA VAL A 170 -1.19 6.61 6.52
C VAL A 170 -1.37 7.65 7.62
N MET A 171 -2.48 7.56 8.35
CA MET A 171 -2.94 8.58 9.28
C MET A 171 -3.33 7.97 10.64
N PRO A 172 -2.34 7.51 11.45
CA PRO A 172 -2.60 6.81 12.69
C PRO A 172 -3.51 7.61 13.63
N LYS A 173 -4.55 6.96 14.16
CA LYS A 173 -5.44 7.51 15.18
C LYS A 173 -4.63 8.04 16.36
N ASN A 174 -4.98 9.25 16.82
CA ASN A 174 -4.25 9.97 17.87
C ASN A 174 -2.76 10.22 17.54
N ASN A 175 -2.38 10.20 16.26
CA ASN A 175 -1.01 10.39 15.79
C ASN A 175 0.01 9.43 16.44
N LYS A 176 -0.43 8.22 16.82
CA LYS A 176 0.43 7.22 17.49
C LYS A 176 1.07 6.31 16.45
N ALA A 177 2.39 6.43 16.26
CA ALA A 177 3.12 5.69 15.23
C ALA A 177 2.88 4.17 15.27
N SER A 178 2.84 3.56 16.46
CA SER A 178 2.60 2.11 16.60
C SER A 178 1.18 1.65 16.28
N ASN A 179 0.28 2.55 15.90
CA ASN A 179 -1.05 2.16 15.42
C ASN A 179 -1.03 1.71 13.96
N THR A 180 -0.05 2.10 13.14
CA THR A 180 -0.09 1.86 11.70
C THR A 180 1.23 1.36 11.15
N THR A 181 1.18 0.22 10.49
CA THR A 181 2.30 -0.35 9.72
C THR A 181 1.82 -0.62 8.31
N VAL A 182 2.60 -0.21 7.30
CA VAL A 182 2.37 -0.55 5.90
C VAL A 182 3.59 -1.28 5.35
N ILE A 183 3.34 -2.35 4.62
CA ILE A 183 4.35 -3.07 3.83
C ILE A 183 3.83 -3.18 2.40
N ILE A 184 4.59 -2.63 1.46
CA ILE A 184 4.39 -2.77 0.02
C ILE A 184 5.56 -3.60 -0.48
N GLU A 185 5.33 -4.87 -0.76
CA GLU A 185 6.43 -5.76 -1.18
C GLU A 185 6.86 -5.52 -2.61
N LYS A 186 5.90 -5.32 -3.53
CA LYS A 186 6.18 -5.10 -4.95
C LYS A 186 5.12 -4.21 -5.60
N ASP A 187 5.43 -3.44 -6.64
CA ASP A 187 4.50 -2.88 -7.63
C ASP A 187 3.09 -2.52 -7.15
N ALA A 188 3.01 -1.66 -6.13
CA ALA A 188 1.79 -0.95 -5.83
C ALA A 188 1.69 0.27 -6.76
N TYR A 189 1.29 0.10 -8.02
CA TYR A 189 1.01 1.18 -8.96
C TYR A 189 0.15 0.70 -10.14
N ASP A 190 -0.41 1.62 -10.91
CA ASP A 190 -1.18 1.32 -12.12
C ASP A 190 -0.23 0.97 -13.28
N VAL A 191 -0.14 -0.32 -13.62
CA VAL A 191 0.73 -0.81 -14.68
C VAL A 191 0.26 -0.37 -16.07
N LEU A 192 -1.06 -0.38 -16.32
CA LEU A 192 -1.67 -0.03 -17.60
C LEU A 192 -1.33 1.41 -18.03
N ASN A 193 -1.43 2.35 -17.09
CA ASN A 193 -1.21 3.77 -17.33
C ASN A 193 0.17 4.25 -16.87
N SER A 194 0.99 3.35 -16.31
CA SER A 194 2.29 3.66 -15.69
C SER A 194 2.18 4.78 -14.65
N GLN A 195 1.11 4.76 -13.86
CA GLN A 195 0.83 5.78 -12.86
C GLN A 195 1.21 5.28 -11.47
N ALA A 196 2.28 5.88 -10.91
CA ALA A 196 2.79 5.56 -9.59
C ALA A 196 1.86 5.98 -8.44
N THR A 197 1.86 5.21 -7.35
CA THR A 197 1.05 5.51 -6.14
C THR A 197 1.44 6.85 -5.52
N ASN A 198 0.45 7.61 -5.04
CA ASN A 198 0.68 8.74 -4.14
C ASN A 198 0.55 8.31 -2.68
N ILE A 199 1.53 8.65 -1.85
CA ILE A 199 1.55 8.30 -0.43
C ILE A 199 1.58 9.56 0.44
N TYR A 200 0.61 9.67 1.34
CA TYR A 200 0.46 10.74 2.31
C TYR A 200 0.57 10.17 3.73
N MET A 201 1.69 10.42 4.40
CA MET A 201 2.00 9.84 5.71
C MET A 201 2.05 10.91 6.80
N ALA A 202 1.10 10.84 7.72
CA ALA A 202 1.09 11.70 8.90
C ALA A 202 2.09 11.22 9.97
N ASN A 203 2.15 9.89 10.19
CA ASN A 203 3.05 9.19 11.12
C ASN A 203 2.93 7.66 10.87
N GLY A 204 3.67 6.83 11.59
CA GLY A 204 3.62 5.36 11.46
C GLY A 204 4.92 4.75 10.95
N THR A 205 4.85 3.52 10.47
CA THR A 205 5.94 2.85 9.75
C THR A 205 5.45 2.43 8.37
N LEU A 206 6.24 2.71 7.35
CA LEU A 206 6.00 2.26 5.98
C LEU A 206 7.30 1.68 5.44
N THR A 207 7.21 0.50 4.85
CA THR A 207 8.29 -0.12 4.10
C THR A 207 7.75 -0.39 2.69
N THR A 208 8.47 0.05 1.67
CA THR A 208 8.02 -0.10 0.28
C THR A 208 9.17 -0.32 -0.67
N ASP A 209 8.97 -1.26 -1.59
CA ASP A 209 9.80 -1.48 -2.77
C ASP A 209 8.95 -1.27 -4.03
N SER A 210 8.45 -0.03 -4.21
CA SER A 210 7.60 0.31 -5.34
C SER A 210 7.82 1.73 -5.82
N GLN A 211 7.53 2.00 -7.10
CA GLN A 211 7.55 3.35 -7.64
C GLN A 211 6.50 4.23 -6.95
N VAL A 212 6.88 5.47 -6.62
CA VAL A 212 6.00 6.43 -5.94
C VAL A 212 5.92 7.73 -6.76
N GLY A 213 4.70 8.20 -7.02
CA GLY A 213 4.49 9.49 -7.67
C GLY A 213 4.82 10.61 -6.69
N THR A 214 3.90 10.84 -5.76
CA THR A 214 4.07 11.81 -4.68
C THR A 214 4.26 11.12 -3.35
N PHE A 215 5.21 11.58 -2.56
CA PHE A 215 5.44 11.12 -1.20
C PHE A 215 5.47 12.31 -0.23
N HIS A 216 4.42 12.48 0.56
CA HIS A 216 4.30 13.54 1.55
C HIS A 216 4.40 12.97 2.96
N ILE A 217 5.48 13.31 3.69
CA ILE A 217 5.80 12.74 5.00
C ILE A 217 5.81 13.86 6.04
N TYR A 218 4.88 13.81 6.99
CA TYR A 218 4.86 14.73 8.13
C TYR A 218 5.63 14.20 9.33
N ASN A 219 5.59 12.89 9.56
CA ASN A 219 6.30 12.19 10.63
C ASN A 219 6.37 10.69 10.32
N GLY A 220 6.99 9.92 11.23
CA GLY A 220 7.07 8.45 11.13
C GLY A 220 8.39 7.99 10.53
N ILE A 221 8.42 6.72 10.14
CA ILE A 221 9.60 6.06 9.55
C ILE A 221 9.18 5.45 8.22
N VAL A 222 9.88 5.84 7.16
CA VAL A 222 9.76 5.23 5.84
C VAL A 222 11.06 4.49 5.52
N ASN A 223 10.96 3.23 5.12
CA ASN A 223 12.05 2.45 4.54
C ASN A 223 11.74 2.23 3.06
N TYR A 224 12.48 2.92 2.19
CA TYR A 224 12.27 2.88 0.75
C TYR A 224 13.36 2.05 0.08
N GLY A 225 12.95 1.07 -0.72
CA GLY A 225 13.84 0.31 -1.56
C GLY A 225 14.60 -0.82 -0.86
N THR A 226 14.12 -1.28 0.29
CA THR A 226 14.76 -2.36 1.07
C THR A 226 14.74 -3.69 0.34
N ASP A 227 15.78 -4.52 0.49
CA ASP A 227 15.77 -5.95 0.11
C ASP A 227 14.71 -6.69 0.96
N LEU A 228 13.46 -6.70 0.49
CA LEU A 228 12.34 -7.40 1.11
C LEU A 228 12.14 -8.80 0.54
N GLY A 229 12.96 -9.22 -0.43
CA GLY A 229 12.79 -10.47 -1.15
C GLY A 229 13.77 -10.63 -2.32
N GLY A 230 13.88 -11.85 -2.84
CA GLY A 230 14.89 -12.23 -3.83
C GLY A 230 14.69 -11.72 -5.27
N SER A 231 13.86 -10.69 -5.49
CA SER A 231 13.66 -10.07 -6.79
C SER A 231 13.80 -8.55 -6.66
N PRO A 232 14.93 -7.96 -7.05
CA PRO A 232 15.08 -6.51 -7.03
C PRO A 232 14.10 -5.88 -8.02
N GLU A 233 13.31 -4.91 -7.57
CA GLU A 233 12.38 -4.18 -8.43
C GLU A 233 13.12 -3.22 -9.35
N ALA A 234 12.72 -3.24 -10.62
CA ALA A 234 13.14 -2.25 -11.60
C ALA A 234 12.27 -1.01 -11.46
N ASP A 235 12.86 0.18 -11.44
CA ASP A 235 12.15 1.48 -11.43
C ASP A 235 11.66 1.98 -10.06
N LEU A 236 12.55 1.96 -9.07
CA LEU A 236 12.34 2.59 -7.75
C LEU A 236 12.47 4.12 -7.77
N ASN A 237 11.59 4.75 -8.56
CA ASN A 237 11.57 6.18 -8.80
C ASN A 237 10.55 6.91 -7.91
N ILE A 238 10.92 8.13 -7.49
CA ILE A 238 10.05 9.06 -6.79
C ILE A 238 9.94 10.36 -7.60
N THR A 239 8.74 10.74 -8.04
CA THR A 239 8.57 12.02 -8.76
C THR A 239 8.70 13.21 -7.80
N LEU A 240 8.00 13.18 -6.68
CA LEU A 240 8.02 14.26 -5.69
C LEU A 240 8.09 13.71 -4.26
N LEU A 241 9.18 14.03 -3.55
CA LEU A 241 9.34 13.78 -2.12
C LEU A 241 9.20 15.09 -1.35
N VAL A 242 8.28 15.16 -0.39
CA VAL A 242 8.10 16.30 0.51
C VAL A 242 8.12 15.79 1.95
N MET A 243 9.13 16.20 2.72
CA MET A 243 9.28 15.82 4.12
C MET A 243 9.15 17.06 5.03
N HIS A 244 8.14 17.08 5.88
CA HIS A 244 7.99 18.06 6.96
C HIS A 244 8.59 17.58 8.30
N GLY A 245 8.84 16.27 8.42
CA GLY A 245 9.36 15.62 9.62
C GLY A 245 9.63 14.14 9.37
N GLY A 246 9.87 13.38 10.45
CA GLY A 246 10.08 11.94 10.39
C GLY A 246 11.45 11.53 9.83
N MET A 247 11.56 10.24 9.49
CA MET A 247 12.75 9.59 8.97
C MET A 247 12.43 8.92 7.64
N PHE A 248 13.24 9.20 6.62
CA PHE A 248 13.18 8.54 5.32
C PHE A 248 14.52 7.87 5.06
N ASN A 249 14.49 6.55 5.04
CA ASN A 249 15.60 5.65 4.82
C ASN A 249 15.61 5.24 3.35
N TRP A 250 16.60 5.69 2.58
CA TRP A 250 16.65 5.53 1.12
C TRP A 250 17.68 4.48 0.67
N TYR A 251 17.23 3.23 0.57
CA TYR A 251 18.11 2.07 0.36
C TYR A 251 17.78 1.21 -0.88
N PRO A 252 17.36 1.77 -2.03
CA PRO A 252 16.93 1.00 -3.21
C PRO A 252 17.93 -0.08 -3.66
N ASP A 253 17.44 -1.31 -3.86
CA ASP A 253 18.16 -2.47 -4.42
C ASP A 253 17.98 -2.63 -5.93
N ASP A 254 17.76 -1.54 -6.66
CA ASP A 254 17.45 -1.66 -8.09
C ASP A 254 18.71 -2.04 -8.92
N SER A 255 18.48 -2.85 -9.96
CA SER A 255 19.40 -3.05 -11.09
C SER A 255 19.54 -1.81 -12.00
N GLY A 256 18.57 -0.89 -11.94
CA GLY A 256 18.53 0.43 -12.55
C GLY A 256 19.15 1.56 -11.69
N THR A 257 18.85 2.81 -12.06
CA THR A 257 19.29 4.01 -11.33
C THR A 257 18.09 4.65 -10.61
N PRO A 258 17.85 4.32 -9.34
CA PRO A 258 16.75 4.89 -8.57
C PRO A 258 16.87 6.42 -8.52
N THR A 259 15.79 7.11 -8.88
CA THR A 259 15.78 8.56 -9.04
C THR A 259 14.70 9.22 -8.20
N ILE A 260 15.08 10.24 -7.45
CA ILE A 260 14.16 11.23 -6.88
C ILE A 260 14.20 12.47 -7.76
N THR A 261 13.11 12.78 -8.46
CA THR A 261 13.08 13.92 -9.38
C THR A 261 13.12 15.24 -8.61
N THR A 262 12.25 15.42 -7.61
CA THR A 262 12.26 16.59 -6.74
C THR A 262 12.10 16.21 -5.27
N ALA A 263 12.95 16.76 -4.40
CA ALA A 263 12.88 16.58 -2.96
C ALA A 263 12.80 17.92 -2.21
N TRP A 264 11.91 18.02 -1.22
CA TRP A 264 11.80 19.14 -0.29
C TRP A 264 11.94 18.65 1.14
N LEU A 265 13.00 19.06 1.84
CA LEU A 265 13.32 18.61 3.20
C LEU A 265 13.19 19.77 4.19
N PHE A 266 12.12 19.77 4.99
CA PHE A 266 11.81 20.84 5.94
C PHE A 266 11.99 20.43 7.40
N GLY A 267 12.24 21.43 8.25
CA GLY A 267 11.89 21.37 9.67
C GLY A 267 12.65 20.28 10.43
N LYS A 268 11.99 19.19 10.82
CA LYS A 268 12.61 18.08 11.59
C LYS A 268 12.80 16.81 10.74
N SER A 269 12.78 16.92 9.42
CA SER A 269 12.96 15.78 8.52
C SER A 269 14.36 15.21 8.61
N ARG A 270 14.48 13.88 8.55
CA ARG A 270 15.75 13.15 8.47
C ARG A 270 15.77 12.28 7.23
N PHE A 271 16.45 12.73 6.19
CA PHE A 271 16.72 11.95 5.00
C PHE A 271 18.04 11.21 5.20
N LEU A 272 17.99 9.89 5.17
CA LEU A 272 19.10 9.00 5.49
C LEU A 272 19.36 8.05 4.31
N ALA A 273 20.51 8.20 3.68
CA ALA A 273 21.00 7.31 2.63
C ALA A 273 22.37 6.72 3.03
N ASP A 274 22.60 6.56 4.34
CA ASP A 274 23.87 6.23 4.98
C ASP A 274 24.02 4.74 5.36
N ALA A 275 22.99 3.93 5.15
CA ALA A 275 23.09 2.50 5.41
C ALA A 275 24.06 1.81 4.44
N THR A 276 24.67 0.73 4.92
CA THR A 276 25.50 -0.17 4.10
C THR A 276 24.68 -1.12 3.22
N THR A 277 23.35 -1.12 3.37
CA THR A 277 22.44 -1.89 2.53
C THR A 277 22.32 -1.21 1.18
N ASN A 278 22.54 -1.98 0.10
CA ASN A 278 22.50 -1.51 -1.28
C ASN A 278 23.42 -0.29 -1.50
N ASP A 279 24.62 -0.37 -0.88
CA ASP A 279 25.64 0.67 -0.88
C ASP A 279 26.48 0.68 -2.18
N ASP A 280 26.25 -0.24 -3.09
CA ASP A 280 26.90 -0.37 -4.39
C ASP A 280 26.07 0.22 -5.55
N ARG A 281 24.82 0.63 -5.29
CA ARG A 281 23.89 1.15 -6.30
C ARG A 281 24.03 2.64 -6.51
N ALA A 282 24.15 3.08 -7.77
CA ALA A 282 24.13 4.49 -8.12
C ALA A 282 22.73 5.07 -7.88
N LYS A 283 22.63 6.25 -7.26
CA LYS A 283 21.35 6.90 -6.98
C LYS A 283 21.36 8.34 -7.47
N THR A 284 20.21 8.85 -7.90
CA THR A 284 20.11 10.21 -8.45
C THR A 284 19.04 11.02 -7.74
N ILE A 285 19.35 12.28 -7.44
CA ILE A 285 18.38 13.30 -7.05
C ILE A 285 18.50 14.46 -8.06
N THR A 286 17.47 14.70 -8.88
CA THR A 286 17.56 15.77 -9.88
C THR A 286 17.50 17.13 -9.23
N THR A 287 16.55 17.37 -8.33
CA THR A 287 16.44 18.65 -7.60
C THR A 287 16.16 18.42 -6.13
N ILE A 288 16.92 19.08 -5.26
CA ILE A 288 16.69 19.04 -3.81
C ILE A 288 16.71 20.44 -3.19
N TYR A 289 15.72 20.69 -2.32
CA TYR A 289 15.61 21.87 -1.49
C TYR A 289 15.74 21.45 -0.01
N THR A 290 16.75 21.94 0.68
CA THR A 290 17.00 21.62 2.10
C THR A 290 16.83 22.87 2.96
N PHE A 291 16.04 22.78 4.03
CA PHE A 291 15.73 23.93 4.89
C PHE A 291 16.24 23.75 6.32
N GLY A 292 16.40 24.87 7.03
CA GLY A 292 16.82 24.91 8.43
C GLY A 292 16.13 23.87 9.32
N GLY A 293 16.95 23.12 10.06
CA GLY A 293 16.53 22.06 10.99
C GLY A 293 16.48 20.66 10.38
N SER A 294 16.37 20.54 9.05
CA SER A 294 16.40 19.24 8.39
C SER A 294 17.80 18.61 8.45
N ILE A 295 17.85 17.28 8.40
CA ILE A 295 19.07 16.49 8.27
C ILE A 295 19.05 15.81 6.91
N PHE A 296 20.09 16.05 6.11
CA PHE A 296 20.38 15.34 4.88
C PHE A 296 21.69 14.57 5.07
N ASN A 297 21.60 13.25 5.25
CA ASN A 297 22.75 12.37 5.45
C ASN A 297 22.93 11.43 4.24
N ILE A 298 24.04 11.59 3.55
CA ILE A 298 24.46 10.77 2.40
C ILE A 298 25.82 10.11 2.65
N ASP A 299 26.13 9.80 3.92
CA ASP A 299 27.32 9.05 4.33
C ASP A 299 27.25 7.59 3.84
N ASN A 300 27.43 7.41 2.54
CA ASN A 300 27.41 6.11 1.90
C ASN A 300 28.84 5.72 1.53
N ASN A 301 29.35 4.66 2.14
CA ASN A 301 30.74 4.25 2.06
C ASN A 301 31.16 3.71 0.68
N LYS A 302 30.25 3.54 -0.30
CA LYS A 302 30.57 2.92 -1.59
C LYS A 302 29.79 3.42 -2.83
N ALA A 303 28.62 4.05 -2.69
CA ALA A 303 27.81 4.47 -3.85
C ALA A 303 27.93 5.97 -4.18
N ASN A 304 27.86 6.27 -5.47
CA ASN A 304 27.74 7.65 -5.96
C ASN A 304 26.26 8.07 -5.88
N ILE A 305 25.96 9.06 -5.02
CA ILE A 305 24.71 9.81 -5.09
C ILE A 305 24.96 11.04 -5.97
N THR A 306 24.28 11.11 -7.10
CA THR A 306 24.35 12.27 -8.01
C THR A 306 23.25 13.25 -7.65
N ILE A 307 23.59 14.53 -7.44
CA ILE A 307 22.61 15.60 -7.23
C ILE A 307 22.78 16.62 -8.35
N THR A 308 21.75 16.84 -9.17
CA THR A 308 21.88 17.79 -10.30
C THR A 308 21.75 19.23 -9.83
N ASN A 309 20.68 19.55 -9.09
CA ASN A 309 20.42 20.88 -8.55
C ASN A 309 20.20 20.80 -7.03
N TRP A 310 20.96 21.58 -6.27
CA TRP A 310 20.79 21.68 -4.81
C TRP A 310 20.64 23.14 -4.36
N TYR A 311 19.51 23.42 -3.72
CA TYR A 311 19.22 24.67 -3.02
C TYR A 311 19.22 24.45 -1.50
N ASP A 312 20.24 24.96 -0.80
CA ASP A 312 20.31 24.90 0.66
C ASP A 312 19.91 26.24 1.31
N TYR A 313 19.01 26.16 2.28
CA TYR A 313 18.50 27.25 3.11
C TYR A 313 18.77 27.00 4.59
N GLY A 314 19.94 26.43 4.91
CA GLY A 314 20.47 26.29 6.27
C GLY A 314 20.28 24.92 6.93
N ALA A 315 20.18 23.85 6.15
CA ALA A 315 20.05 22.49 6.67
C ALA A 315 21.36 21.95 7.28
N ALA A 316 21.25 20.91 8.12
CA ALA A 316 22.40 20.14 8.57
C ALA A 316 22.76 19.08 7.51
N ILE A 317 23.98 19.17 7.01
CA ILE A 317 24.48 18.32 5.92
C ILE A 317 25.57 17.41 6.46
N THR A 318 25.44 16.10 6.20
CA THR A 318 26.50 15.12 6.47
C THR A 318 26.85 14.38 5.19
N ILE A 319 28.12 14.45 4.81
CA ILE A 319 28.69 13.75 3.67
C ILE A 319 29.81 12.86 4.20
N GLY A 320 29.73 11.58 3.88
CA GLY A 320 30.68 10.56 4.32
C GLY A 320 32.10 10.74 3.79
N SER A 321 33.06 10.05 4.42
CA SER A 321 34.49 10.09 3.99
C SER A 321 34.73 9.54 2.58
N HIS A 322 33.74 8.85 2.01
CA HIS A 322 33.77 8.31 0.64
C HIS A 322 32.66 8.87 -0.26
N GLY A 323 31.81 9.75 0.28
CA GLY A 323 30.74 10.39 -0.48
C GLY A 323 31.30 11.35 -1.52
N LYS A 324 30.85 11.20 -2.77
CA LYS A 324 31.13 12.18 -3.84
C LYS A 324 29.87 13.00 -4.09
N LEU A 325 29.94 14.28 -3.78
CA LEU A 325 28.92 15.25 -4.16
C LEU A 325 29.40 16.00 -5.41
N ALA A 326 28.72 15.81 -6.54
CA ALA A 326 28.90 16.65 -7.72
C ALA A 326 27.85 17.77 -7.67
N LEU A 327 28.28 19.02 -7.50
CA LEU A 327 27.40 20.19 -7.56
C LEU A 327 27.57 20.88 -8.91
N THR A 328 26.48 21.04 -9.65
CA THR A 328 26.44 21.96 -10.80
C THR A 328 25.70 23.22 -10.33
N TYR A 329 26.36 24.37 -10.44
CA TYR A 329 25.80 25.65 -9.99
C TYR A 329 25.57 26.53 -11.21
N ASP A 330 24.31 26.72 -11.58
CA ASP A 330 23.89 27.73 -12.54
C ASP A 330 23.41 28.96 -11.74
N GLN A 331 24.23 30.01 -11.67
CA GLN A 331 23.73 31.33 -11.26
C GLN A 331 23.21 32.07 -12.50
N PRO A 332 21.98 32.63 -12.47
CA PRO A 332 21.68 33.81 -13.26
C PRO A 332 22.42 35.05 -12.74
#